data_AF-A0A9X5XDN4-F1
#
_entry.id   AF-A0A9X5XDN4-F1
#
_cell.length_a   1.000
_cell.length_b   1.000
_cell.length_c   1.000
_cell.angle_alpha   90.00
_cell.angle_beta   90.00
_cell.angle_gamma   90.00
#
_symmetry.space_group_name_H-M   'P 1'
#
loop_
_entity.id
_entity.type
_entity.pdbx_description
1 polymer ?
#
loop_
_entity_poly.entity_id
_entity_poly.type
_entity_poly.pdbx_seq_one_letter_code
_entity_poly.pdbx_strand_id
1 'polypeptide(L)'
;YAAPVDHPAIESVEATKVLGAFLRDIVVRNPDRFRLMGPDETVSNRLSAVFEATDRAWDAATLPGDDHLAPNGRGMEVLSEHLCQGWLEGYLLTGRHGLFNCYEAFIHIIDSMFNQHAKWLKTTREIPWRAPIASLNYLLSSHVWRQDH
;
A
#
# COMPACT_ATOMS: atom_id res chain seq x y z
N TYR A 1 -14.62 -9.30 -5.94
CA TYR A 1 -14.88 -7.98 -5.34
C TYR A 1 -15.47 -7.11 -6.42
N ALA A 2 -16.64 -6.52 -6.17
CA ALA A 2 -17.30 -5.62 -7.09
C ALA A 2 -18.31 -4.79 -6.29
N ALA A 3 -18.56 -3.56 -6.72
CA ALA A 3 -19.73 -2.83 -6.28
C ALA A 3 -20.96 -3.38 -7.05
N PRO A 4 -22.10 -3.64 -6.39
CA PRO A 4 -23.34 -3.90 -7.11
C PRO A 4 -23.71 -2.64 -7.91
N VAL A 5 -24.14 -2.82 -9.16
CA VAL A 5 -24.58 -1.72 -10.04
C VAL A 5 -25.80 -2.19 -10.79
N ASP A 6 -26.98 -1.92 -10.23
CA ASP A 6 -28.25 -2.26 -10.88
C ASP A 6 -28.55 -1.28 -12.02
N HIS A 7 -28.25 0.01 -11.80
CA HIS A 7 -28.32 1.07 -12.80
C HIS A 7 -27.07 1.96 -12.74
N PRO A 8 -26.60 2.52 -13.87
CA PRO A 8 -25.44 3.39 -13.88
C PRO A 8 -25.72 4.73 -13.18
N ALA A 9 -24.71 5.25 -12.47
CA ALA A 9 -24.66 6.60 -11.91
C ALA A 9 -25.76 6.97 -10.87
N ILE A 10 -26.34 6.00 -10.17
CA ILE A 10 -27.35 6.24 -9.12
C ILE A 10 -26.83 6.12 -7.69
N GLU A 11 -25.73 5.39 -7.48
CA GLU A 11 -25.16 5.14 -6.16
C GLU A 11 -23.74 5.72 -6.05
N SER A 12 -23.38 6.13 -4.84
CA SER A 12 -22.02 6.53 -4.50
C SER A 12 -21.36 5.42 -3.69
N VAL A 13 -20.17 4.99 -4.12
CA VAL A 13 -19.42 3.91 -3.48
C VAL A 13 -17.99 4.36 -3.21
N GLU A 14 -17.47 4.01 -2.04
CA GLU A 14 -16.05 4.20 -1.71
C GLU A 14 -15.21 3.12 -2.41
N ALA A 15 -14.71 3.40 -3.62
CA ALA A 15 -13.99 2.43 -4.44
C ALA A 15 -12.81 1.77 -3.71
N THR A 16 -12.06 2.55 -2.91
CA THR A 16 -10.92 2.03 -2.14
C THR A 16 -11.34 1.10 -1.01
N LYS A 17 -12.56 1.21 -0.48
CA LYS A 17 -13.10 0.25 0.50
C LYS A 17 -13.29 -1.14 -0.13
N VAL A 18 -13.75 -1.20 -1.38
CA VAL A 18 -13.87 -2.46 -2.14
C VAL A 18 -12.47 -3.06 -2.39
N LEU A 19 -11.48 -2.22 -2.72
CA LEU A 19 -10.08 -2.64 -2.82
C LEU A 19 -9.54 -3.15 -1.47
N GLY A 20 -9.86 -2.50 -0.35
CA GLY A 20 -9.45 -2.92 0.98
C GLY A 20 -9.86 -4.36 1.30
N ALA A 21 -11.10 -4.74 0.97
CA ALA A 21 -11.57 -6.12 1.13
C ALA A 21 -10.79 -7.12 0.25
N PHE A 22 -10.40 -6.71 -0.96
CA PHE A 22 -9.54 -7.54 -1.81
C PHE A 22 -8.13 -7.70 -1.23
N LEU A 23 -7.53 -6.61 -0.75
CA LEU A 23 -6.21 -6.62 -0.14
C LEU A 23 -6.18 -7.46 1.14
N ARG A 24 -7.23 -7.40 1.96
CA ARG A 24 -7.40 -8.28 3.13
C ARG A 24 -7.25 -9.74 2.73
N ASP A 25 -7.99 -10.19 1.73
CA ASP A 25 -7.96 -11.59 1.31
C ASP A 25 -6.66 -11.95 0.58
N ILE A 26 -5.94 -10.98 0.00
CA ILE A 26 -4.56 -11.20 -0.46
C ILE A 26 -3.65 -11.46 0.74
N VAL A 27 -3.72 -10.66 1.80
CA VAL A 27 -2.93 -10.86 3.03
C VAL A 27 -3.20 -12.24 3.63
N VAL A 28 -4.46 -12.64 3.76
CA VAL A 28 -4.85 -13.98 4.25
C VAL A 28 -4.19 -15.10 3.43
N ARG A 29 -4.21 -14.98 2.10
CA ARG A 29 -3.63 -15.99 1.20
C ARG A 29 -2.11 -15.93 1.08
N ASN A 30 -1.49 -14.85 1.55
CA ASN A 30 -0.06 -14.56 1.39
C ASN A 30 0.53 -13.99 2.69
N PRO A 31 0.39 -14.70 3.83
CA PRO A 31 0.68 -14.15 5.15
C PRO A 31 2.17 -13.81 5.33
N ASP A 32 3.04 -14.46 4.57
CA ASP A 32 4.49 -14.27 4.62
C ASP A 32 5.01 -13.31 3.55
N ARG A 33 4.33 -13.12 2.42
CA ARG A 33 4.90 -12.52 1.20
C ARG A 33 4.17 -11.29 0.63
N PHE A 34 3.05 -10.87 1.20
CA PHE A 34 2.40 -9.58 0.87
C PHE A 34 2.52 -8.57 2.02
N ARG A 35 2.86 -7.30 1.73
CA ARG A 35 2.82 -6.20 2.70
C ARG A 35 2.12 -4.97 2.12
N LEU A 36 1.43 -4.25 2.99
CA LEU A 36 0.85 -2.94 2.69
C LEU A 36 1.72 -1.88 3.38
N MET A 37 2.16 -0.86 2.64
CA MET A 37 2.92 0.27 3.18
C MET A 37 2.06 1.54 3.07
N GLY A 38 2.03 2.38 4.09
CA GLY A 38 1.30 3.66 4.05
C GLY A 38 1.89 4.67 5.02
N PRO A 39 1.91 5.98 4.70
CA PRO A 39 2.57 6.96 5.53
C PRO A 39 1.63 7.46 6.63
N ASP A 40 1.11 6.53 7.46
CA ASP A 40 0.02 6.77 8.42
C ASP A 40 -1.33 7.14 7.77
N GLU A 41 -1.63 6.51 6.64
CA GLU A 41 -2.81 6.86 5.83
C GLU A 41 -3.64 5.63 5.40
N THR A 42 -3.33 4.42 5.86
CA THR A 42 -4.04 3.20 5.44
C THR A 42 -5.53 3.29 5.73
N VAL A 43 -5.89 3.73 6.93
CA VAL A 43 -7.30 3.91 7.31
C VAL A 43 -7.93 5.08 6.56
N SER A 44 -7.22 6.22 6.47
CA SER A 44 -7.71 7.43 5.79
C SER A 44 -8.00 7.19 4.31
N ASN A 45 -7.20 6.34 3.64
CA ASN A 45 -7.41 5.90 2.27
C ASN A 45 -8.45 4.77 2.14
N ARG A 46 -9.23 4.50 3.19
CA ARG A 46 -10.31 3.49 3.28
C ARG A 46 -9.86 2.04 3.11
N LEU A 47 -8.62 1.70 3.48
CA LEU A 47 -8.09 0.34 3.43
C LEU A 47 -8.17 -0.41 4.77
N SER A 48 -8.96 0.08 5.73
CA SER A 48 -9.04 -0.49 7.09
C SER A 48 -9.44 -1.97 7.14
N ALA A 49 -10.16 -2.48 6.14
CA ALA A 49 -10.52 -3.90 6.04
C ALA A 49 -9.31 -4.84 6.05
N VAL A 50 -8.11 -4.37 5.65
CA VAL A 50 -6.88 -5.15 5.75
C VAL A 50 -6.60 -5.55 7.20
N PHE A 51 -6.95 -4.70 8.17
CA PHE A 51 -6.70 -4.95 9.58
C PHE A 51 -7.60 -6.04 10.21
N GLU A 52 -8.63 -6.49 9.49
CA GLU A 52 -9.38 -7.70 9.85
C GLU A 52 -8.54 -8.98 9.70
N ALA A 53 -7.45 -8.93 8.93
CA ALA A 53 -6.58 -10.08 8.64
C ALA A 53 -5.15 -9.94 9.18
N THR A 54 -4.78 -8.78 9.72
CA THR A 54 -3.43 -8.49 10.20
C THR A 54 -3.42 -7.24 11.07
N ASP A 55 -2.34 -6.99 11.78
CA ASP A 55 -2.06 -5.71 12.44
C ASP A 55 -1.09 -4.82 11.64
N ARG A 56 -0.89 -3.60 12.15
CA ARG A 56 0.27 -2.77 11.85
C ARG A 56 1.48 -3.31 12.57
N ALA A 57 2.59 -3.44 11.85
CA ALA A 57 3.87 -3.83 12.40
C ALA A 57 4.36 -2.76 13.39
N TRP A 58 4.46 -3.14 14.65
CA TRP A 58 4.86 -2.25 15.73
C TRP A 58 5.81 -2.97 16.68
N ASP A 59 7.02 -2.44 16.85
CA ASP A 59 8.06 -2.97 17.72
C ASP A 59 8.47 -1.93 18.78
N ALA A 60 7.47 -1.32 19.39
CA ALA A 60 7.62 -0.38 20.49
C ALA A 60 6.52 -0.59 21.54
N ALA A 61 6.55 0.18 22.62
CA ALA A 61 5.52 0.10 23.65
C ALA A 61 4.14 0.47 23.06
N THR A 62 3.10 -0.22 23.55
CA THR A 62 1.70 0.09 23.25
C THR A 62 1.03 0.72 24.47
N LEU A 63 0.15 1.68 24.26
CA LEU A 63 -0.62 2.39 25.27
C LEU A 63 -2.12 2.02 25.20
N PRO A 64 -2.89 2.21 26.29
CA PRO A 64 -4.34 2.07 26.24
C PRO A 64 -4.93 2.99 25.16
N GLY A 65 -5.68 2.40 24.22
CA GLY A 65 -6.29 3.11 23.09
C GLY A 65 -5.58 2.87 21.74
N ASP A 66 -4.39 2.29 21.74
CA ASP A 66 -3.75 1.84 20.50
C ASP A 66 -4.56 0.71 19.85
N ASP A 67 -4.56 0.71 18.52
CA ASP A 67 -5.46 -0.11 17.70
C ASP A 67 -4.67 -0.89 16.64
N HIS A 68 -4.95 -2.20 16.52
CA HIS A 68 -4.32 -3.13 15.57
C HIS A 68 -2.79 -2.99 15.47
N LEU A 69 -2.07 -3.15 16.59
CA LEU A 69 -0.60 -3.12 16.64
C LEU A 69 -0.05 -4.48 17.06
N ALA A 70 0.86 -5.07 16.25
CA ALA A 70 1.57 -6.29 16.62
C ALA A 70 2.95 -6.37 15.95
N PRO A 71 3.96 -7.01 16.58
CA PRO A 71 5.31 -7.12 16.00
C PRO A 71 5.37 -7.85 14.64
N ASN A 72 4.42 -8.76 14.38
CA ASN A 72 4.34 -9.55 13.15
C ASN A 72 3.33 -8.99 12.12
N GLY A 73 2.81 -7.78 12.34
CA GLY A 73 1.85 -7.12 11.45
C GLY A 73 2.35 -7.02 10.00
N ARG A 74 1.41 -6.96 9.06
CA ARG A 74 1.63 -6.90 7.60
C ARG A 74 1.33 -5.52 7.00
N GLY A 75 0.64 -4.65 7.75
CA GLY A 75 0.64 -3.22 7.48
C GLY A 75 1.90 -2.58 8.05
N MET A 76 2.63 -1.81 7.26
CA MET A 76 3.79 -1.04 7.72
C MET A 76 3.42 0.43 7.61
N GLU A 77 3.37 1.13 8.73
CA GLU A 77 3.06 2.55 8.76
C GLU A 77 4.10 3.35 9.52
N VAL A 78 4.47 4.49 8.94
CA VAL A 78 5.32 5.53 9.54
C VAL A 78 5.07 6.79 8.72
N LEU A 79 5.00 7.97 9.34
CA LEU A 79 4.77 9.24 8.64
C LEU A 79 6.00 9.67 7.81
N SER A 80 6.29 8.92 6.75
CA SER A 80 7.40 9.13 5.82
C SER A 80 7.18 8.32 4.53
N GLU A 81 6.93 9.02 3.44
CA GLU A 81 6.81 8.43 2.10
C GLU A 81 8.13 7.79 1.66
N HIS A 82 9.26 8.40 2.03
CA HIS A 82 10.59 7.86 1.75
C HIS A 82 10.80 6.46 2.34
N LEU A 83 10.41 6.27 3.62
CA LEU A 83 10.50 4.96 4.27
C LEU A 83 9.53 3.97 3.63
N CYS A 84 8.27 4.38 3.41
CA CYS A 84 7.26 3.50 2.81
C CYS A 84 7.68 2.99 1.43
N GLN A 85 8.16 3.89 0.57
CA GLN A 85 8.67 3.50 -0.75
C GLN A 85 9.96 2.68 -0.66
N GLY A 86 10.94 3.11 0.13
CA GLY A 86 12.21 2.40 0.27
C GLY A 86 12.02 0.97 0.79
N TRP A 87 11.14 0.79 1.78
CA TRP A 87 10.75 -0.53 2.27
C TRP A 87 10.09 -1.37 1.18
N LEU A 88 9.13 -0.84 0.44
CA LEU A 88 8.47 -1.59 -0.63
C LEU A 88 9.46 -1.95 -1.74
N GLU A 89 10.31 -1.03 -2.20
CA GLU A 89 11.33 -1.31 -3.20
C GLU A 89 12.25 -2.47 -2.77
N GLY A 90 12.81 -2.42 -1.57
CA GLY A 90 13.64 -3.51 -1.03
C GLY A 90 12.88 -4.84 -0.92
N TYR A 91 11.62 -4.77 -0.53
CA TYR A 91 10.74 -5.94 -0.40
C TYR A 91 10.44 -6.62 -1.75
N LEU A 92 10.23 -5.83 -2.81
CA LEU A 92 10.02 -6.33 -4.16
C LEU A 92 11.32 -6.87 -4.78
N LEU A 93 12.44 -6.18 -4.57
CA LEU A 93 13.77 -6.59 -5.05
C LEU A 93 14.23 -7.92 -4.44
N THR A 94 13.68 -8.29 -3.28
CA THR A 94 13.90 -9.57 -2.61
C THR A 94 12.81 -10.61 -2.90
N GLY A 95 12.00 -10.39 -3.95
CA GLY A 95 11.12 -11.40 -4.56
C GLY A 95 9.70 -11.49 -3.96
N ARG A 96 9.27 -10.49 -3.19
CA ARG A 96 7.94 -10.47 -2.54
C ARG A 96 7.01 -9.44 -3.18
N HIS A 97 5.82 -9.22 -2.61
CA HIS A 97 4.76 -8.41 -3.19
C HIS A 97 4.22 -7.34 -2.24
N GLY A 98 3.74 -6.22 -2.76
CA GLY A 98 3.08 -5.24 -1.91
C GLY A 98 2.41 -4.12 -2.68
N LEU A 99 1.83 -3.21 -1.90
CA LEU A 99 1.20 -1.98 -2.35
C LEU A 99 1.60 -0.85 -1.40
N PHE A 100 1.84 0.33 -1.97
CA PHE A 100 2.06 1.57 -1.23
C PHE A 100 0.88 2.51 -1.47
N ASN A 101 0.13 2.88 -0.43
CA ASN A 101 -0.94 3.86 -0.52
C ASN A 101 -0.47 5.21 0.01
N CYS A 102 -0.81 6.30 -0.69
CA CYS A 102 -0.39 7.66 -0.35
C CYS A 102 -1.42 8.67 -0.84
N TYR A 103 -1.54 9.80 -0.15
CA TYR A 103 -2.26 10.96 -0.65
C TYR A 103 -1.60 11.49 -1.92
N GLU A 104 -2.43 11.86 -2.89
CA GLU A 104 -1.95 12.33 -4.20
C GLU A 104 -0.98 13.50 -4.09
N ALA A 105 -1.23 14.46 -3.20
CA ALA A 105 -0.39 15.65 -3.07
C ALA A 105 1.02 15.32 -2.52
N PHE A 106 1.14 14.28 -1.70
CA PHE A 106 2.38 13.94 -0.99
C PHE A 106 3.25 12.93 -1.74
N ILE A 107 2.72 12.25 -2.76
CA ILE A 107 3.52 11.32 -3.56
C ILE A 107 4.74 12.01 -4.20
N HIS A 108 4.68 13.32 -4.45
CA HIS A 108 5.80 14.09 -4.98
C HIS A 108 7.05 14.09 -4.08
N ILE A 109 6.90 13.81 -2.78
CA ILE A 109 8.02 13.69 -1.84
C ILE A 109 9.01 12.61 -2.32
N ILE A 110 8.53 11.57 -3.01
CA ILE A 110 9.35 10.46 -3.49
C ILE A 110 9.59 10.45 -5.00
N ASP A 111 9.29 11.54 -5.72
CA ASP A 111 9.47 11.61 -7.19
C ASP A 111 10.87 11.19 -7.63
N SER A 112 11.89 11.56 -6.83
CA SER A 112 13.27 11.17 -7.11
C SER A 112 13.50 9.67 -6.94
N MET A 113 12.92 9.03 -5.91
CA MET A 113 13.01 7.58 -5.69
C MET A 113 12.28 6.82 -6.80
N PHE A 114 11.07 7.26 -7.18
CA PHE A 114 10.34 6.73 -8.32
C PHE A 114 11.20 6.75 -9.59
N ASN A 115 11.85 7.89 -9.87
CA ASN A 115 12.74 8.02 -11.02
C ASN A 115 13.93 7.07 -10.97
N GLN A 116 14.54 6.85 -9.79
CA GLN A 116 15.63 5.89 -9.64
C GLN A 116 15.15 4.45 -9.88
N HIS A 117 14.01 4.07 -9.30
CA HIS A 117 13.44 2.73 -9.50
C HIS A 117 13.05 2.49 -10.97
N ALA A 118 12.44 3.48 -11.63
CA ALA A 118 12.09 3.39 -13.04
C ALA A 118 13.33 3.22 -13.95
N LYS A 119 14.41 3.96 -13.67
CA LYS A 119 15.70 3.81 -14.39
C LYS A 119 16.30 2.42 -14.14
N TRP A 120 16.29 1.94 -12.90
CA TRP A 120 16.72 0.59 -12.56
C TRP A 120 15.93 -0.47 -13.36
N LEU A 121 14.60 -0.39 -13.36
CA LEU A 121 13.74 -1.28 -14.14
C LEU A 121 14.06 -1.23 -15.65
N LYS A 122 14.26 -0.02 -16.21
CA LYS A 122 14.66 0.14 -17.61
C LYS A 122 15.96 -0.62 -17.92
N THR A 123 17.01 -0.38 -17.15
CA THR A 123 18.31 -1.03 -17.36
C THR A 123 18.23 -2.55 -17.17
N THR A 124 17.52 -3.01 -16.13
CA THR A 124 17.43 -4.44 -15.83
C THR A 124 16.72 -5.26 -16.90
N ARG A 125 15.85 -4.66 -17.72
CA ARG A 125 15.20 -5.34 -18.85
C ARG A 125 16.18 -5.77 -19.94
N GLU A 126 17.37 -5.18 -19.99
CA GLU A 126 18.43 -5.52 -20.92
C GLU A 126 19.42 -6.57 -20.33
N ILE A 127 19.19 -7.03 -19.09
CA ILE A 127 20.05 -7.97 -18.37
C ILE A 127 19.34 -9.33 -18.31
N PRO A 128 19.58 -10.26 -19.26
CA PRO A 128 18.75 -11.45 -19.45
C PRO A 128 18.81 -12.46 -18.30
N TRP A 129 19.91 -12.49 -17.53
CA TRP A 129 20.06 -13.38 -16.38
C TRP A 129 19.34 -12.86 -15.13
N ARG A 130 18.90 -11.60 -15.12
CA ARG A 130 18.19 -11.03 -13.98
C ARG A 130 16.71 -11.34 -14.11
N ALA A 131 16.19 -12.14 -13.17
CA ALA A 131 14.77 -12.47 -13.13
C ALA A 131 13.89 -11.21 -12.96
N PRO A 132 12.69 -11.19 -13.55
CA PRO A 132 11.69 -10.17 -13.27
C PRO A 132 11.30 -10.14 -11.79
N ILE A 133 10.95 -8.96 -11.29
CA ILE A 133 10.41 -8.76 -9.94
C ILE A 133 8.93 -8.36 -10.03
N ALA A 134 8.20 -8.47 -8.91
CA ALA A 134 6.87 -7.92 -8.82
C ALA A 134 6.89 -6.39 -9.03
N SER A 135 5.80 -5.85 -9.60
CA SER A 135 5.65 -4.41 -9.79
C SER A 135 5.59 -3.65 -8.46
N LEU A 136 6.10 -2.42 -8.48
CA LEU A 136 5.84 -1.44 -7.43
C LEU A 136 4.46 -0.81 -7.71
N ASN A 137 3.47 -1.15 -6.90
CA ASN A 137 2.09 -0.70 -7.07
C ASN A 137 1.79 0.45 -6.11
N TYR A 138 1.33 1.57 -6.66
CA TYR A 138 0.84 2.71 -5.90
C TYR A 138 -0.69 2.73 -5.90
N LEU A 139 -1.30 2.98 -4.74
CA LEU A 139 -2.65 3.53 -4.66
C LEU A 139 -2.52 5.02 -4.32
N LEU A 140 -2.71 5.86 -5.32
CA LEU A 140 -2.91 7.29 -5.08
C LEU A 140 -4.39 7.46 -4.75
N SER A 141 -4.70 8.06 -3.60
CA SER A 141 -6.06 8.40 -3.21
C SER A 141 -6.09 9.76 -2.54
N SER A 142 -7.24 10.15 -1.97
CA SER A 142 -7.44 11.49 -1.41
C SER A 142 -6.99 12.57 -2.39
N HIS A 143 -7.50 12.44 -3.62
CA HIS A 143 -7.11 13.26 -4.76
C HIS A 143 -7.55 14.71 -4.60
N VAL A 144 -6.93 15.58 -5.40
CA VAL A 144 -7.14 17.04 -5.43
C VAL A 144 -8.61 17.48 -5.42
N TRP A 145 -9.52 16.69 -6.01
CA TRP A 145 -10.94 17.02 -6.11
C TRP A 145 -11.75 16.74 -4.84
N ARG A 146 -11.20 15.97 -3.88
CA ARG A 146 -11.85 15.52 -2.64
C ARG A 146 -10.89 15.55 -1.44
N GLN A 147 -10.08 16.62 -1.35
CA GLN A 147 -9.34 17.01 -0.14
C GLN A 147 -10.19 18.00 0.65
N ASP A 148 -11.19 17.46 1.37
CA ASP A 148 -12.24 18.26 2.01
C ASP A 148 -11.77 18.94 3.33
N HIS A 149 -10.55 18.65 3.79
CA HIS A 149 -9.92 19.16 5.01
C HIS A 149 -8.51 19.71 4.72
#